data_AF-A0AAU9KBN0-F1
#
_entry.id   AF-A0AAU9KBN0-F1
#
_cell.length_a   1.000
_cell.length_b   1.000
_cell.length_c   1.000
_cell.angle_alpha   90.00
_cell.angle_beta   90.00
_cell.angle_gamma   90.00
#
_symmetry.space_group_name_H-M   'P 1'
#
loop_
_entity.id
_entity.type
_entity.pdbx_description
1 polymer ?
#
loop_
_entity_poly.entity_id
_entity_poly.type
_entity_poly.pdbx_seq_one_letter_code
_entity_poly.pdbx_strand_id
1 'polypeptide(L)'
;MIAAKRGFHTILSKPLDYFPSIALVYENIEILSYQALDLGLGWSWSIFLTSFGLRLAAVPLGMLLDKISWEVPKKLQNSVQRAQKSFLLNDLEDDVKRLKLTNLEHNELKRYFNGNIIMRQGILGYLGLSYFRALHHVMDSPQYYEGLINSKFLGIWELQKYDPMFLLPISVGFSSYWLLKNASHPFFIGLSQNSRLALSFLLSVFSIYLPASYIEAWLALALSHTVCKKLLKLKH
;
A
#
# COMPACT_ATOMS: atom_id res chain seq x y z
N MET A 1 -26.99 -14.98 12.22
CA MET A 1 -27.36 -14.36 10.93
C MET A 1 -26.29 -13.39 10.41
N ILE A 2 -25.72 -12.50 11.26
CA ILE A 2 -24.66 -11.55 10.86
C ILE A 2 -23.36 -12.25 10.41
N ALA A 3 -22.90 -13.28 11.13
CA ALA A 3 -21.70 -14.04 10.74
C ALA A 3 -21.82 -14.74 9.37
N ALA A 4 -23.03 -15.15 8.99
CA ALA A 4 -23.31 -15.76 7.69
C ALA A 4 -23.31 -14.74 6.54
N LYS A 5 -23.79 -13.51 6.80
CA LYS A 5 -23.75 -12.40 5.82
C LYS A 5 -22.33 -11.88 5.54
N ARG A 6 -21.42 -12.03 6.51
CA ARG A 6 -20.02 -11.59 6.45
C ARG A 6 -19.04 -12.69 6.01
N GLY A 7 -19.54 -13.86 5.61
CA GLY A 7 -18.72 -14.94 5.01
C GLY A 7 -17.69 -15.63 5.91
N PHE A 8 -17.76 -15.47 7.23
CA PHE A 8 -16.74 -16.02 8.16
C PHE A 8 -16.64 -17.56 8.19
N HIS A 9 -17.64 -18.28 7.69
CA HIS A 9 -17.71 -19.75 7.74
C HIS A 9 -16.68 -20.46 6.83
N THR A 10 -16.21 -19.82 5.75
CA THR A 10 -15.23 -20.43 4.82
C THR A 10 -13.79 -20.34 5.26
N ILE A 11 -13.48 -19.43 6.18
CA ILE A 11 -12.10 -19.20 6.63
C ILE A 11 -11.80 -20.06 7.86
N LEU A 12 -12.76 -20.21 8.77
CA LEU A 12 -12.70 -21.10 9.95
C LEU A 12 -12.67 -22.60 9.62
N SER A 13 -12.85 -22.98 8.34
CA SER A 13 -12.86 -24.38 7.90
C SER A 13 -11.52 -24.87 7.34
N LYS A 14 -10.47 -24.02 7.30
CA LYS A 14 -9.13 -24.42 6.83
C LYS A 14 -8.12 -24.39 7.99
N PRO A 15 -7.40 -25.50 8.27
CA PRO A 15 -6.56 -25.67 9.45
C PRO A 15 -5.19 -24.98 9.33
N LEU A 16 -5.15 -23.67 9.08
CA LEU A 16 -3.91 -22.88 8.98
C LEU A 16 -3.78 -21.79 10.07
N ASP A 17 -4.62 -21.87 11.10
CA ASP A 17 -4.89 -20.80 12.06
C ASP A 17 -3.87 -20.69 13.21
N TYR A 18 -2.61 -20.30 12.96
CA TYR A 18 -1.69 -19.87 14.05
C TYR A 18 -0.63 -18.82 13.64
N PHE A 19 -0.92 -17.94 12.66
CA PHE A 19 0.00 -16.83 12.33
C PHE A 19 -0.62 -15.45 12.56
N PRO A 20 0.13 -14.47 13.13
CA PRO A 20 -0.33 -13.10 13.32
C PRO A 20 -0.74 -12.38 12.01
N SER A 21 -0.34 -12.93 10.85
CA SER A 21 -0.73 -12.44 9.53
C SER A 21 -2.18 -12.71 9.17
N ILE A 22 -2.77 -13.73 9.77
CA ILE A 22 -4.16 -14.10 9.54
C ILE A 22 -5.10 -13.21 10.36
N ALA A 23 -4.75 -12.88 11.60
CA ALA A 23 -5.55 -11.97 12.44
C ALA A 23 -5.77 -10.61 11.77
N LEU A 24 -4.72 -10.00 11.22
CA LEU A 24 -4.82 -8.73 10.50
C LEU A 24 -5.63 -8.84 9.20
N VAL A 25 -5.62 -9.99 8.53
CA VAL A 25 -6.47 -10.23 7.36
C VAL A 25 -7.93 -10.27 7.81
N TYR A 26 -8.25 -10.98 8.90
CA TYR A 26 -9.60 -11.03 9.46
C TYR A 26 -10.14 -9.65 9.86
N GLU A 27 -9.34 -8.85 10.57
CA GLU A 27 -9.73 -7.49 10.95
C GLU A 27 -10.05 -6.63 9.73
N ASN A 28 -9.25 -6.73 8.66
CA ASN A 28 -9.53 -6.00 7.41
C ASN A 28 -10.81 -6.50 6.71
N ILE A 29 -11.06 -7.82 6.71
CA ILE A 29 -12.32 -8.38 6.18
C ILE A 29 -13.51 -7.89 7.00
N GLU A 30 -13.38 -7.86 8.33
CA GLU A 30 -14.42 -7.38 9.22
C GLU A 30 -14.72 -5.90 9.00
N ILE A 31 -13.70 -5.05 8.92
CA ILE A 31 -13.85 -3.62 8.64
C ILE A 31 -14.56 -3.41 7.29
N LEU A 32 -14.12 -4.13 6.25
CA LEU A 32 -14.74 -4.05 4.93
C LEU A 32 -16.21 -4.46 4.98
N SER A 33 -16.50 -5.59 5.60
CA SER A 33 -17.86 -6.15 5.68
C SER A 33 -18.78 -5.28 6.54
N TYR A 34 -18.27 -4.75 7.65
CA TYR A 34 -19.01 -3.86 8.54
C TYR A 34 -19.41 -2.56 7.83
N GLN A 35 -18.47 -1.93 7.12
CA GLN A 35 -18.76 -0.73 6.35
C GLN A 35 -19.72 -1.00 5.19
N ALA A 36 -19.50 -2.09 4.45
CA ALA A 36 -20.30 -2.41 3.29
C ALA A 36 -21.74 -2.80 3.66
N LEU A 37 -21.91 -3.64 4.68
CA LEU A 37 -23.19 -4.28 5.03
C LEU A 37 -23.90 -3.59 6.19
N ASP A 38 -23.22 -3.38 7.31
CA ASP A 38 -23.87 -2.91 8.54
C ASP A 38 -24.08 -1.39 8.53
N LEU A 39 -23.12 -0.63 7.97
CA LEU A 39 -23.30 0.80 7.69
C LEU A 39 -24.03 1.06 6.36
N GLY A 40 -24.24 0.02 5.54
CA GLY A 40 -24.95 0.12 4.27
C GLY A 40 -24.25 1.01 3.22
N LEU A 41 -22.95 1.24 3.34
CA LEU A 41 -22.19 2.08 2.40
C LEU A 41 -21.98 1.40 1.04
N GLY A 42 -22.10 0.08 1.00
CA GLY A 42 -21.77 -0.74 -0.16
C GLY A 42 -20.26 -1.00 -0.29
N TRP A 43 -19.93 -2.01 -1.09
CA TRP A 43 -18.57 -2.55 -1.17
C TRP A 43 -17.55 -1.58 -1.79
N SER A 44 -17.92 -0.82 -2.82
CA SER A 44 -17.02 0.18 -3.45
C SER A 44 -16.60 1.24 -2.42
N TRP A 45 -17.56 1.90 -1.78
CA TRP A 45 -17.26 2.89 -0.73
C TRP A 45 -16.46 2.31 0.43
N SER A 46 -16.74 1.07 0.83
CA SER A 46 -15.95 0.42 1.88
C SER A 46 -14.48 0.20 1.46
N ILE A 47 -14.23 -0.26 0.23
CA ILE A 47 -12.88 -0.42 -0.33
C ILE A 47 -12.17 0.93 -0.35
N PHE A 48 -12.85 1.97 -0.87
CA PHE A 48 -12.31 3.32 -0.93
C PHE A 48 -11.95 3.87 0.46
N LEU A 49 -12.89 3.83 1.41
CA LEU A 49 -12.71 4.38 2.76
C LEU A 49 -11.67 3.61 3.55
N THR A 50 -11.65 2.28 3.46
CA THR A 50 -10.64 1.46 4.15
C THR A 50 -9.25 1.73 3.59
N SER A 51 -9.11 1.81 2.25
CA SER A 51 -7.85 2.18 1.60
C SER A 51 -7.38 3.58 1.99
N PHE A 52 -8.29 4.56 1.96
CA PHE A 52 -8.00 5.95 2.33
C PHE A 52 -7.59 6.04 3.82
N GLY A 53 -8.34 5.37 4.69
CA GLY A 53 -8.11 5.30 6.13
C GLY A 53 -6.80 4.61 6.49
N LEU A 54 -6.44 3.53 5.80
CA LEU A 54 -5.17 2.82 6.01
C LEU A 54 -3.98 3.77 5.83
N ARG A 55 -4.01 4.62 4.79
CA ARG A 55 -2.95 5.61 4.58
C ARG A 55 -2.98 6.72 5.61
N LEU A 56 -4.16 7.22 5.97
CA LEU A 56 -4.29 8.23 7.01
C LEU A 56 -3.74 7.74 8.35
N ALA A 57 -4.03 6.50 8.74
CA ALA A 57 -3.53 5.87 9.96
C ALA A 57 -2.03 5.57 9.89
N ALA A 58 -1.50 5.28 8.69
CA ALA A 58 -0.07 5.07 8.50
C ALA A 58 0.80 6.31 8.79
N VAL A 59 0.24 7.53 8.67
CA VAL A 59 0.98 8.78 8.96
C VAL A 59 1.33 8.93 10.45
N PRO A 60 0.36 8.97 11.39
CA PRO A 60 0.66 9.07 12.81
C PRO A 60 1.39 7.81 13.32
N LEU A 61 1.05 6.63 12.81
CA LEU A 61 1.78 5.40 13.13
C LEU A 61 3.25 5.53 12.70
N GLY A 62 3.54 6.04 11.51
CA GLY A 62 4.89 6.30 11.05
C GLY A 62 5.63 7.29 11.96
N MET A 63 4.98 8.37 12.40
CA MET A 63 5.56 9.33 13.35
C MET A 63 5.83 8.71 14.72
N LEU A 64 4.99 7.80 15.19
CA LEU A 64 5.20 7.08 16.45
C LEU A 64 6.36 6.10 16.32
N LEU A 65 6.43 5.34 15.22
CA LEU A 65 7.51 4.41 14.94
C LEU A 65 8.86 5.13 14.79
N ASP A 66 8.88 6.35 14.24
CA ASP A 66 10.10 7.15 14.16
C ASP A 66 10.65 7.56 15.54
N LYS A 67 9.79 7.64 16.58
CA LYS A 67 10.18 7.94 17.97
C LYS A 67 10.74 6.74 18.72
N ILE A 68 10.46 5.52 18.25
CA ILE A 68 10.98 4.32 18.90
C ILE A 68 12.44 4.18 18.50
N SER A 69 13.37 4.36 19.45
CA SER A 69 14.78 4.05 19.24
C SER A 69 14.95 2.53 19.18
N TRP A 70 14.94 1.94 17.98
CA TRP A 70 15.23 0.53 17.84
C TRP A 70 16.75 0.32 17.89
N GLU A 71 17.21 -0.18 19.03
CA GLU A 71 18.57 -0.69 19.13
C GLU A 71 18.62 -2.07 18.45
N VAL A 72 19.34 -2.15 17.33
CA VAL A 72 19.52 -3.42 16.61
C VAL A 72 20.16 -4.44 17.57
N PRO A 73 19.51 -5.59 17.83
CA PRO A 73 20.07 -6.60 18.73
C PRO A 73 21.47 -7.01 18.27
N LYS A 74 22.44 -7.17 19.19
CA LYS A 74 23.84 -7.50 18.86
C LYS A 74 23.98 -8.70 17.91
N LYS A 75 23.07 -9.68 17.98
CA LYS A 75 23.03 -10.85 17.08
C LYS A 75 22.68 -10.51 15.63
N LEU A 76 21.88 -9.46 15.42
CA LEU A 76 21.44 -9.01 14.10
C LEU A 76 22.28 -7.86 13.56
N GLN A 77 23.11 -7.19 14.39
CA GLN A 77 23.95 -6.07 13.96
C GLN A 77 24.81 -6.42 12.75
N ASN A 78 25.49 -7.58 12.76
CA ASN A 78 26.32 -7.99 11.64
C ASN A 78 25.51 -8.29 10.37
N SER A 79 24.32 -8.89 10.50
CA SER A 79 23.44 -9.18 9.36
C SER A 79 22.81 -7.93 8.79
N VAL A 80 22.39 -7.00 9.64
CA VAL A 80 21.85 -5.69 9.24
C VAL A 80 22.95 -4.84 8.60
N GLN A 81 24.15 -4.79 9.19
CA GLN A 81 25.30 -4.10 8.59
C GLN A 81 25.75 -4.73 7.27
N ARG A 82 25.73 -6.07 7.16
CA ARG A 82 26.02 -6.75 5.88
C ARG A 82 24.94 -6.49 4.86
N ALA A 83 23.66 -6.55 5.21
CA ALA A 83 22.56 -6.22 4.30
C ALA A 83 22.60 -4.75 3.88
N GLN A 84 22.91 -3.83 4.80
CA GLN A 84 23.14 -2.42 4.48
C GLN A 84 24.33 -2.25 3.52
N LYS A 85 25.44 -2.98 3.73
CA LYS A 85 26.60 -2.92 2.82
C LYS A 85 26.35 -3.60 1.47
N SER A 86 25.70 -4.76 1.45
CA SER A 86 25.55 -5.61 0.25
C SER A 86 24.38 -5.21 -0.63
N PHE A 87 23.28 -4.73 -0.03
CA PHE A 87 22.08 -4.35 -0.77
C PHE A 87 22.09 -2.88 -1.18
N LEU A 88 22.88 -2.06 -0.49
CA LEU A 88 22.79 -0.62 -0.64
C LEU A 88 24.13 0.03 -0.94
N LEU A 89 25.22 -0.17 -0.19
CA LEU A 89 26.39 0.72 -0.33
C LEU A 89 27.69 0.05 0.11
N ASN A 90 28.57 -0.24 -0.85
CA ASN A 90 29.99 -0.26 -0.51
C ASN A 90 30.54 1.17 -0.35
N ASP A 91 29.89 2.21 -0.91
CA ASP A 91 30.21 3.61 -0.61
C ASP A 91 29.01 4.57 -0.82
N LEU A 92 28.30 4.92 0.28
CA LEU A 92 27.28 6.00 0.29
C LEU A 92 27.85 7.29 -0.30
N GLU A 93 29.13 7.56 -0.01
CA GLU A 93 29.82 8.74 -0.49
C GLU A 93 30.10 8.69 -2.00
N ASP A 94 30.42 7.53 -2.56
CA ASP A 94 30.65 7.39 -4.00
C ASP A 94 29.35 7.45 -4.79
N ASP A 95 28.26 6.88 -4.30
CA ASP A 95 26.96 6.99 -4.97
C ASP A 95 26.42 8.43 -4.90
N VAL A 96 26.65 9.14 -3.80
CA VAL A 96 26.29 10.57 -3.67
C VAL A 96 27.11 11.44 -4.63
N LYS A 97 28.42 11.16 -4.77
CA LYS A 97 29.28 11.83 -5.75
C LYS A 97 28.87 11.49 -7.19
N ARG A 98 28.55 10.23 -7.48
CA ARG A 98 28.16 9.74 -8.81
C ARG A 98 26.80 10.28 -9.25
N LEU A 99 25.84 10.39 -8.32
CA LEU A 99 24.50 10.90 -8.57
C LEU A 99 24.38 12.44 -8.44
N LYS A 100 25.46 13.13 -8.05
CA LYS A 100 25.49 14.59 -7.81
C LYS A 100 24.34 15.07 -6.92
N LEU A 101 24.05 14.32 -5.86
CA LEU A 101 22.92 14.60 -4.98
C LEU A 101 23.14 15.90 -4.22
N THR A 102 22.09 16.71 -4.10
CA THR A 102 22.10 17.89 -3.23
C THR A 102 22.23 17.48 -1.76
N ASN A 103 22.71 18.39 -0.89
CA ASN A 103 22.84 18.12 0.55
C ASN A 103 21.51 17.68 1.20
N LEU A 104 20.37 18.15 0.68
CA LEU A 104 19.04 17.73 1.12
C LEU A 104 18.75 16.27 0.74
N GLU A 105 19.03 15.88 -0.51
CA GLU A 105 18.84 14.51 -0.99
C GLU A 105 19.79 13.53 -0.29
N HIS A 106 21.02 13.96 0.02
CA HIS A 106 21.99 13.20 0.80
C HIS A 106 21.49 12.94 2.23
N ASN A 107 20.98 13.97 2.90
CA ASN A 107 20.42 13.85 4.24
C ASN A 107 19.13 13.02 4.26
N GLU A 108 18.30 13.10 3.22
CA GLU A 108 17.15 12.22 3.06
C GLU A 108 17.61 10.76 2.90
N LEU A 109 18.57 10.47 2.01
CA LEU A 109 19.15 9.13 1.84
C LEU A 109 19.60 8.56 3.18
N LYS A 110 20.40 9.31 3.94
CA LYS A 110 20.92 8.89 5.24
C LYS A 110 19.79 8.59 6.25
N ARG A 111 18.69 9.34 6.21
CA ARG A 111 17.50 9.07 7.05
C ARG A 111 16.83 7.76 6.64
N TYR A 112 16.61 7.52 5.34
CA TYR A 112 15.93 6.32 4.87
C TYR A 112 16.61 5.00 5.26
N PHE A 113 17.92 5.02 5.53
CA PHE A 113 18.68 3.84 5.96
C PHE A 113 18.77 3.65 7.48
N ASN A 114 18.11 4.50 8.27
CA ASN A 114 17.94 4.29 9.70
C ASN A 114 17.08 3.03 9.94
N GLY A 115 17.51 2.17 10.87
CA GLY A 115 16.78 0.94 11.25
C GLY A 115 15.31 1.19 11.61
N ASN A 116 15.01 2.35 12.21
CA ASN A 116 13.64 2.77 12.51
C ASN A 116 12.78 2.92 11.24
N ILE A 117 13.36 3.47 10.17
CA ILE A 117 12.63 3.66 8.90
C ILE A 117 12.43 2.33 8.17
N ILE A 118 13.39 1.42 8.23
CA ILE A 118 13.25 0.06 7.69
C ILE A 118 12.14 -0.68 8.44
N MET A 119 12.15 -0.65 9.77
CA MET A 119 11.10 -1.26 10.60
C MET A 119 9.73 -0.64 10.28
N ARG A 120 9.64 0.68 10.15
CA ARG A 120 8.42 1.38 9.73
C ARG A 120 7.94 0.91 8.36
N GLN A 121 8.82 0.83 7.36
CA GLN A 121 8.46 0.32 6.03
C GLN A 121 7.98 -1.13 6.10
N GLY A 122 8.61 -1.96 6.93
CA GLY A 122 8.20 -3.34 7.17
C GLY A 122 6.80 -3.44 7.77
N ILE A 123 6.52 -2.69 8.85
CA ILE A 123 5.20 -2.68 9.51
C ILE A 123 4.12 -2.15 8.57
N LEU A 124 4.36 -1.00 7.93
CA LEU A 124 3.39 -0.40 7.00
C LEU A 124 3.17 -1.28 5.77
N GLY A 125 4.24 -1.90 5.24
CA GLY A 125 4.15 -2.85 4.13
C GLY A 125 3.34 -4.08 4.52
N TYR A 126 3.55 -4.60 5.73
CA TYR A 126 2.79 -5.72 6.25
C TYR A 126 1.29 -5.41 6.42
N LEU A 127 0.95 -4.23 6.94
CA LEU A 127 -0.45 -3.76 7.01
C LEU A 127 -1.08 -3.60 5.62
N GLY A 128 -0.33 -3.10 4.63
CA GLY A 128 -0.78 -3.01 3.25
C GLY A 128 -1.03 -4.39 2.63
N LEU A 129 -0.09 -5.33 2.81
CA LEU A 129 -0.20 -6.67 2.29
C LEU A 129 -1.37 -7.45 2.92
N SER A 130 -1.61 -7.30 4.23
CA SER A 130 -2.75 -7.94 4.90
C SER A 130 -4.07 -7.40 4.35
N TYR A 131 -4.17 -6.09 4.10
CA TYR A 131 -5.33 -5.48 3.47
C TYR A 131 -5.60 -6.00 2.06
N PHE A 132 -4.58 -6.05 1.19
CA PHE A 132 -4.76 -6.58 -0.17
C PHE A 132 -5.06 -8.09 -0.19
N ARG A 133 -4.57 -8.86 0.79
CA ARG A 133 -4.99 -10.26 0.98
C ARG A 133 -6.44 -10.38 1.40
N ALA A 134 -6.89 -9.54 2.33
CA ALA A 134 -8.29 -9.48 2.75
C ALA A 134 -9.19 -9.14 1.54
N LEU A 135 -8.81 -8.12 0.78
CA LEU A 135 -9.52 -7.72 -0.44
C LEU A 135 -9.58 -8.87 -1.45
N HIS A 136 -8.45 -9.56 -1.69
CA HIS A 136 -8.42 -10.74 -2.55
C HIS A 136 -9.41 -11.81 -2.12
N HIS A 137 -9.39 -12.15 -0.83
CA HIS A 137 -10.29 -13.17 -0.29
C HIS A 137 -11.77 -12.81 -0.47
N VAL A 138 -12.13 -11.55 -0.18
CA VAL A 138 -13.50 -11.07 -0.35
C VAL A 138 -13.94 -11.14 -1.81
N MET A 139 -13.07 -10.72 -2.73
CA MET A 139 -13.38 -10.69 -4.17
C MET A 139 -13.41 -12.08 -4.83
N ASP A 140 -12.60 -13.03 -4.35
CA ASP A 140 -12.53 -14.40 -4.90
C ASP A 140 -13.68 -15.29 -4.40
N SER A 141 -14.33 -14.89 -3.30
CA SER A 141 -15.41 -15.68 -2.68
C SER A 141 -16.73 -14.90 -2.55
N PRO A 142 -17.24 -14.29 -3.63
CA PRO A 142 -18.33 -13.31 -3.58
C PRO A 142 -19.68 -13.88 -3.15
N GLN A 143 -19.89 -15.18 -3.31
CA GLN A 143 -21.08 -15.89 -2.87
C GLN A 143 -21.31 -15.81 -1.35
N TYR A 144 -20.28 -15.52 -0.56
CA TYR A 144 -20.39 -15.39 0.90
C TYR A 144 -20.55 -13.95 1.37
N TYR A 145 -20.52 -12.98 0.45
CA TYR A 145 -20.58 -11.55 0.74
C TYR A 145 -21.79 -10.93 0.05
N GLU A 146 -22.83 -10.66 0.82
CA GLU A 146 -24.11 -10.16 0.32
C GLU A 146 -23.92 -8.86 -0.50
N GLY A 147 -24.54 -8.80 -1.68
CA GLY A 147 -24.49 -7.61 -2.55
C GLY A 147 -23.15 -7.38 -3.27
N LEU A 148 -22.11 -8.19 -3.04
CA LEU A 148 -20.80 -7.97 -3.65
C LEU A 148 -20.78 -8.19 -5.17
N ILE A 149 -21.51 -9.21 -5.67
CA ILE A 149 -21.60 -9.52 -7.11
C ILE A 149 -22.16 -8.34 -7.91
N ASN A 150 -23.13 -7.63 -7.35
CA ASN A 150 -23.79 -6.51 -8.03
C ASN A 150 -23.10 -5.16 -7.76
N SER A 151 -22.04 -5.15 -6.95
CA SER A 151 -21.35 -3.93 -6.58
C SER A 151 -20.45 -3.44 -7.71
N LYS A 152 -20.51 -2.14 -7.98
CA LYS A 152 -19.79 -1.50 -9.07
C LYS A 152 -18.97 -0.31 -8.57
N PHE A 153 -17.76 -0.16 -9.09
CA PHE A 153 -16.97 1.06 -9.01
C PHE A 153 -17.56 2.11 -9.96
N LEU A 154 -17.83 3.31 -9.42
CA LEU A 154 -18.46 4.43 -10.15
C LEU A 154 -19.77 4.06 -10.88
N GLY A 155 -20.45 2.99 -10.45
CA GLY A 155 -21.68 2.50 -11.09
C GLY A 155 -21.49 1.79 -12.43
N ILE A 156 -20.27 1.68 -12.94
CA ILE A 156 -19.98 1.17 -14.30
C ILE A 156 -19.27 -0.18 -14.23
N TRP A 157 -18.17 -0.27 -13.48
CA TRP A 157 -17.29 -1.44 -13.49
C TRP A 157 -17.58 -2.37 -12.33
N GLU A 158 -17.88 -3.64 -12.60
CA GLU A 158 -18.02 -4.65 -11.54
C GLU A 158 -16.72 -4.81 -10.76
N LEU A 159 -16.78 -4.80 -9.43
CA LEU A 159 -15.59 -4.78 -8.56
C LEU A 159 -14.65 -5.98 -8.74
N GLN A 160 -15.19 -7.12 -9.18
CA GLN A 160 -14.46 -8.38 -9.31
C GLN A 160 -13.89 -8.60 -10.71
N LYS A 161 -14.31 -7.80 -11.70
CA LYS A 161 -13.86 -7.94 -13.08
C LYS A 161 -12.82 -6.90 -13.42
N TYR A 162 -11.99 -7.23 -14.41
CA TYR A 162 -11.10 -6.26 -15.04
C TYR A 162 -11.91 -5.26 -15.88
N ASP A 163 -11.32 -4.11 -16.18
CA ASP A 163 -11.94 -3.09 -17.00
C ASP A 163 -11.78 -3.40 -18.50
N PRO A 164 -12.88 -3.65 -19.24
CA PRO A 164 -12.81 -3.92 -20.69
C PRO A 164 -12.50 -2.67 -21.52
N MET A 165 -12.68 -1.47 -20.98
CA MET A 165 -12.44 -0.20 -21.68
C MET A 165 -11.03 0.37 -21.45
N PHE A 166 -10.23 -0.29 -20.60
CA PHE A 166 -8.86 0.11 -20.24
C PHE A 166 -8.73 1.51 -19.60
N LEU A 167 -9.82 2.14 -19.17
CA LEU A 167 -9.85 3.43 -18.49
C LEU A 167 -9.27 3.35 -17.07
N LEU A 168 -9.58 2.28 -16.33
CA LEU A 168 -9.04 2.03 -15.00
C LEU A 168 -7.52 1.83 -15.04
N PRO A 169 -6.95 0.99 -15.93
CA PRO A 169 -5.50 0.93 -16.13
C PRO A 169 -4.83 2.28 -16.42
N ILE A 170 -5.42 3.08 -17.32
CA ILE A 170 -4.89 4.42 -17.64
C ILE A 170 -4.85 5.31 -16.38
N SER A 171 -5.87 5.22 -15.53
CA SER A 171 -5.91 5.95 -14.26
C SER A 171 -4.80 5.50 -13.28
N VAL A 172 -4.43 4.21 -13.27
CA VAL A 172 -3.28 3.69 -12.52
C VAL A 172 -1.98 4.28 -13.04
N GLY A 173 -1.80 4.33 -14.36
CA GLY A 173 -0.63 4.96 -14.98
C GLY A 173 -0.50 6.45 -14.60
N PHE A 174 -1.59 7.21 -14.73
CA PHE A 174 -1.62 8.63 -14.40
C PHE A 174 -1.32 8.89 -12.91
N SER A 175 -2.02 8.18 -12.02
CA SER A 175 -1.81 8.32 -10.57
C SER A 175 -0.39 7.92 -10.16
N SER A 176 0.16 6.83 -10.73
CA SER A 176 1.52 6.38 -10.47
C SER A 176 2.55 7.39 -10.97
N TYR A 177 2.34 7.99 -12.14
CA TYR A 177 3.20 9.06 -12.65
C TYR A 177 3.20 10.27 -11.71
N TRP A 178 2.01 10.67 -11.26
CA TRP A 178 1.87 11.78 -10.31
C TRP A 178 2.59 11.49 -8.98
N LEU A 179 2.47 10.27 -8.45
CA LEU A 179 3.17 9.84 -7.24
C LEU A 179 4.69 9.83 -7.45
N LEU A 180 5.19 9.23 -8.53
CA LEU A 180 6.62 9.16 -8.84
C LEU A 180 7.22 10.55 -9.07
N LYS A 181 6.52 11.45 -9.77
CA LYS A 181 6.96 12.84 -9.97
C LYS A 181 7.17 13.57 -8.65
N ASN A 182 6.37 13.22 -7.65
CA ASN A 182 6.40 13.81 -6.32
C ASN A 182 7.11 12.91 -5.30
N ALA A 183 7.73 11.79 -5.68
CA ALA A 183 8.38 10.91 -4.72
C ALA A 183 9.72 11.50 -4.28
N SER A 184 10.02 11.39 -2.98
CA SER A 184 11.34 11.70 -2.41
C SER A 184 12.03 10.43 -1.88
N HIS A 185 11.67 9.27 -2.45
CA HIS A 185 12.28 8.01 -2.05
C HIS A 185 13.63 7.84 -2.77
N PRO A 186 14.71 7.40 -2.08
CA PRO A 186 16.05 7.24 -2.65
C PRO A 186 16.09 6.50 -3.99
N PHE A 187 15.36 5.38 -4.12
CA PHE A 187 15.25 4.61 -5.37
C PHE A 187 14.66 5.37 -6.56
N PHE A 188 14.02 6.52 -6.34
CA PHE A 188 13.39 7.33 -7.38
C PHE A 188 14.10 8.68 -7.59
N ILE A 189 15.11 9.00 -6.77
CA ILE A 189 15.93 10.20 -6.94
C ILE A 189 16.75 10.04 -8.23
N GLY A 190 16.77 11.08 -9.06
CA GLY A 190 17.47 11.04 -10.35
C GLY A 190 16.74 10.31 -11.48
N LEU A 191 15.54 9.76 -11.25
CA LEU A 191 14.74 9.23 -12.36
C LEU A 191 14.39 10.35 -13.35
N SER A 192 14.80 10.18 -14.60
CA SER A 192 14.42 11.07 -15.70
C SER A 192 12.90 11.07 -15.91
N GLN A 193 12.38 12.12 -16.54
CA GLN A 193 10.96 12.18 -16.90
C GLN A 193 10.53 10.97 -17.75
N ASN A 194 11.38 10.54 -18.68
CA ASN A 194 11.12 9.38 -19.54
C ASN A 194 11.07 8.08 -18.73
N SER A 195 11.96 7.91 -17.75
CA SER A 195 11.96 6.73 -16.87
C SER A 195 10.70 6.67 -16.01
N ARG A 196 10.24 7.81 -15.49
CA ARG A 196 8.98 7.88 -14.72
C ARG A 196 7.77 7.53 -15.60
N LEU A 197 7.73 8.07 -16.82
CA LEU A 197 6.67 7.74 -17.79
C LEU A 197 6.68 6.25 -18.14
N ALA A 198 7.86 5.67 -18.40
CA ALA A 198 7.99 4.25 -18.71
C ALA A 198 7.51 3.36 -17.55
N LEU A 199 7.91 3.66 -16.32
CA LEU A 199 7.45 2.92 -15.13
C LEU A 199 5.94 3.02 -14.94
N SER A 200 5.38 4.22 -15.08
CA SER A 200 3.94 4.44 -14.99
C SER A 200 3.16 3.72 -16.10
N PHE A 201 3.70 3.70 -17.31
CA PHE A 201 3.13 2.96 -18.42
C PHE A 201 3.15 1.44 -18.15
N LEU A 202 4.26 0.90 -17.67
CA LEU A 202 4.35 -0.52 -17.29
C LEU A 202 3.33 -0.88 -16.19
N LEU A 203 3.20 -0.04 -15.15
CA LEU A 203 2.19 -0.22 -14.12
C LEU A 203 0.76 -0.21 -14.68
N SER A 204 0.47 0.68 -15.63
CA SER A 204 -0.80 0.67 -16.37
C SER A 204 -0.99 -0.66 -17.10
N VAL A 205 0.00 -1.16 -17.84
CA VAL A 205 -0.12 -2.42 -18.60
C VAL A 205 -0.36 -3.61 -17.67
N PHE A 206 0.38 -3.71 -16.56
CA PHE A 206 0.17 -4.77 -15.58
C PHE A 206 -1.20 -4.69 -14.90
N SER A 207 -1.74 -3.49 -14.73
CA SER A 207 -3.05 -3.30 -14.10
C SER A 207 -4.25 -3.72 -14.96
N ILE A 208 -4.04 -4.03 -16.25
CA ILE A 208 -5.10 -4.54 -17.15
C ILE A 208 -5.75 -5.80 -16.60
N TYR A 209 -4.97 -6.67 -15.95
CA TYR A 209 -5.45 -7.94 -15.42
C TYR A 209 -5.97 -7.82 -13.98
N LEU A 210 -5.98 -6.62 -13.40
CA LEU A 210 -6.45 -6.42 -12.03
C LEU A 210 -7.95 -6.13 -12.02
N PRO A 211 -8.69 -6.74 -11.07
CA PRO A 211 -10.08 -6.38 -10.83
C PRO A 211 -10.22 -4.90 -10.43
N ALA A 212 -11.36 -4.29 -10.77
CA ALA A 212 -11.65 -2.89 -10.47
C ALA A 212 -11.47 -2.53 -8.99
N SER A 213 -11.78 -3.46 -8.07
CA SER A 213 -11.54 -3.29 -6.62
C SER A 213 -10.10 -2.98 -6.24
N TYR A 214 -9.11 -3.60 -6.89
CA TYR A 214 -7.69 -3.33 -6.63
C TYR A 214 -7.28 -1.97 -7.15
N ILE A 215 -7.81 -1.59 -8.31
CA ILE A 215 -7.55 -0.28 -8.91
C ILE A 215 -8.18 0.81 -8.04
N GLU A 216 -9.42 0.63 -7.58
CA GLU A 216 -10.09 1.52 -6.64
C GLU A 216 -9.28 1.69 -5.34
N ALA A 217 -8.82 0.59 -4.75
CA ALA A 217 -7.98 0.61 -3.57
C ALA A 217 -6.67 1.39 -3.82
N TRP A 218 -6.00 1.14 -4.94
CA TRP A 218 -4.79 1.85 -5.34
C TRP A 218 -5.02 3.36 -5.51
N LEU A 219 -6.10 3.74 -6.21
CA LEU A 219 -6.45 5.14 -6.42
C LEU A 219 -6.76 5.85 -5.09
N ALA A 220 -7.47 5.19 -4.18
CA ALA A 220 -7.75 5.72 -2.84
C ALA A 220 -6.45 5.91 -2.02
N LEU A 221 -5.51 4.96 -2.09
CA LEU A 221 -4.17 5.09 -1.48
C LEU A 221 -3.34 6.23 -2.10
N ALA A 222 -3.39 6.38 -3.43
CA ALA A 222 -2.69 7.45 -4.14
C ALA A 222 -3.25 8.84 -3.81
N LEU A 223 -4.58 8.94 -3.73
CA LEU A 223 -5.30 10.17 -3.37
C LEU A 223 -4.99 10.57 -1.93
N SER A 224 -5.16 9.65 -0.98
CA SER A 224 -4.83 9.90 0.44
C SER A 224 -3.37 10.28 0.63
N HIS A 225 -2.43 9.64 -0.08
CA HIS A 225 -1.03 10.05 -0.06
C HIS A 225 -0.84 11.51 -0.48
N THR A 226 -1.49 11.91 -1.58
CA THR A 226 -1.40 13.27 -2.12
C THR A 226 -1.99 14.29 -1.14
N VAL A 227 -3.14 13.96 -0.53
CA VAL A 227 -3.79 14.80 0.50
C VAL A 227 -2.89 14.94 1.73
N CYS A 228 -2.39 13.85 2.29
CA CYS A 228 -1.47 13.88 3.43
C CYS A 228 -0.23 14.73 3.14
N LYS A 229 0.37 14.56 1.95
CA LYS A 229 1.59 15.30 1.59
C LYS A 229 1.32 16.81 1.50
N LYS A 230 0.19 17.21 0.90
CA LYS A 230 -0.20 18.62 0.85
C LYS A 230 -0.46 19.19 2.24
N LEU A 231 -1.18 18.47 3.09
CA LEU A 231 -1.47 18.91 4.47
C LEU A 231 -0.22 19.05 5.33
N LEU A 232 0.74 18.12 5.19
CA LEU A 232 2.00 18.18 5.93
C LEU A 232 2.92 19.31 5.45
N LYS A 233 2.90 19.64 4.15
CA LYS A 233 3.66 20.78 3.61
C LYS A 233 3.13 22.13 4.08
N LEU A 234 1.83 22.26 4.36
CA LEU A 234 1.24 23.53 4.84
C LEU A 234 1.60 23.86 6.30
N LYS A 235 2.18 22.91 7.05
CA LYS A 235 2.62 23.12 8.44
C LYS A 235 4.06 23.64 8.56
N HIS A 236 4.79 23.76 7.44
CA HIS A 236 6.17 24.24 7.36
C HIS A 236 6.26 25.40 6.38
#